data_AF-A0A7S1NTP5-F1
#
_entry.id   AF-A0A7S1NTP5-F1
#
_cell.length_a   1.000
_cell.length_b   1.000
_cell.length_c   1.000
_cell.angle_alpha   90.00
_cell.angle_beta   90.00
_cell.angle_gamma   90.00
#
_symmetry.space_group_name_H-M   'P 1'
#
loop_
_entity.id
_entity.type
_entity.pdbx_description
1 polymer ?
#
loop_
_entity_poly.entity_id
_entity_poly.type
_entity_poly.pdbx_seq_one_letter_code
_entity_poly.pdbx_strand_id
1 'polypeptide(L)'
;GSFLSFRKAIRTSEVKSPQYTGLCMATVLLSTCLLMGVPPAYAKAQAVAAVAEVAEPLVSKAVIQSYAAVIAPVVTIGLFTSPLEVLISILRKRSSLGVAMLPYLTMQTNCFLWLRYGLQIGDSTIFLPNGLGLVISSLTIVVYTLCSAGKQRLTSLRSAIFNAAVLAALYFYGPTAISSQGLIASTASVLLYGAPLAQLSEVVRKRDSSSMPFTQIFFAFLCAASWTVYGLCVGDPYVIVPNSIGTVLAFIQLIVCNMFKRSKGGSYTFEYK
;
A
#
# COMPACT_ATOMS: atom_id res chain seq x y z
N GLY A 1 31.88 42.60 0.96
CA GLY A 1 30.55 43.27 0.98
C GLY A 1 29.47 42.46 0.28
N SER A 2 29.72 41.96 -0.92
CA SER A 2 28.72 41.42 -1.85
C SER A 2 28.19 40.03 -1.46
N PHE A 3 29.06 39.13 -0.96
CA PHE A 3 28.69 37.74 -0.63
C PHE A 3 27.75 37.61 0.58
N LEU A 4 27.94 38.46 1.61
CA LEU A 4 27.05 38.50 2.78
C LEU A 4 25.67 39.09 2.43
N SER A 5 25.64 40.09 1.55
CA SER A 5 24.41 40.74 1.09
C SER A 5 23.58 39.80 0.21
N PHE A 6 24.25 38.98 -0.61
CA PHE A 6 23.63 37.94 -1.44
C PHE A 6 23.03 36.79 -0.61
N ARG A 7 23.74 36.31 0.42
CA ARG A 7 23.20 35.33 1.38
C ARG A 7 21.93 35.81 2.10
N LYS A 8 21.84 37.12 2.35
CA LYS A 8 20.68 37.75 3.00
C LYS A 8 19.47 37.85 2.07
N ALA A 9 19.70 38.15 0.78
CA ALA A 9 18.66 38.22 -0.25
C ALA A 9 18.02 36.84 -0.57
N ILE A 10 18.81 35.76 -0.51
CA ILE A 10 18.31 34.39 -0.70
C ILE A 10 17.46 33.92 0.48
N ARG A 11 17.82 34.30 1.71
CA ARG A 11 17.03 33.95 2.89
C ARG A 11 15.64 34.61 2.87
N THR A 12 15.45 35.66 2.09
CA THR A 12 14.19 36.39 1.92
C THR A 12 13.37 35.99 0.69
N SER A 13 13.90 35.18 -0.24
CA SER A 13 13.14 34.73 -1.41
C SER A 13 12.34 33.47 -1.09
N GLU A 14 11.01 33.60 -0.98
CA GLU A 14 10.06 32.49 -0.79
C GLU A 14 9.91 31.58 -2.04
N VAL A 15 11.01 30.96 -2.51
CA VAL A 15 10.91 29.92 -3.53
C VAL A 15 10.71 28.58 -2.82
N LYS A 16 9.44 28.18 -2.67
CA LYS A 16 8.96 27.02 -1.88
C LYS A 16 9.33 25.62 -2.44
N SER A 17 10.28 25.52 -3.37
CA SER A 17 10.70 24.24 -3.95
C SER A 17 12.23 24.15 -3.95
N PRO A 18 12.83 23.19 -3.20
CA PRO A 18 14.29 23.04 -3.08
C PRO A 18 15.00 22.85 -4.43
N GLN A 19 14.31 22.29 -5.43
CA GLN A 19 14.84 22.01 -6.76
C GLN A 19 15.10 23.28 -7.58
N TYR A 20 14.21 24.28 -7.49
CA TYR A 20 14.38 25.56 -8.19
C TYR A 20 15.42 26.45 -7.48
N THR A 21 15.53 26.35 -6.16
CA THR A 21 16.58 27.05 -5.41
C THR A 21 17.97 26.55 -5.81
N GLY A 22 18.15 25.24 -5.97
CA GLY A 22 19.42 24.64 -6.41
C GLY A 22 19.82 25.00 -7.84
N LEU A 23 18.89 24.90 -8.81
CA LEU A 23 19.15 25.30 -10.19
C LEU A 23 19.47 26.80 -10.30
N CYS A 24 18.68 27.65 -9.63
CA CYS A 24 18.88 29.09 -9.66
C CYS A 24 20.22 29.49 -9.01
N MET A 25 20.60 28.83 -7.91
CA MET A 25 21.92 28.99 -7.28
C MET A 25 23.06 28.58 -8.23
N ALA A 26 22.94 27.44 -8.91
CA ALA A 26 23.93 26.98 -9.89
C ALA A 26 24.07 27.97 -11.06
N THR A 27 22.96 28.46 -11.62
CA THR A 27 22.98 29.45 -12.71
C THR A 27 23.58 30.77 -12.26
N VAL A 28 23.24 31.27 -11.08
CA VAL A 28 23.77 32.53 -10.55
C VAL A 28 25.26 32.42 -10.21
N LEU A 29 25.71 31.29 -9.64
CA LEU A 29 27.13 31.00 -9.37
C LEU A 29 27.96 30.93 -10.66
N LEU A 30 27.46 30.23 -11.69
CA LEU A 30 28.10 30.17 -13.01
C LEU A 30 28.20 31.57 -13.66
N SER A 31 27.13 32.36 -13.57
CA SER A 31 27.08 33.72 -14.12
C SER A 31 28.08 34.65 -13.43
N THR A 32 28.19 34.56 -12.10
CA THR A 32 29.14 35.39 -11.33
C THR A 32 30.59 34.95 -11.50
N CYS A 33 30.88 33.65 -11.62
CA CYS A 33 32.24 33.17 -11.90
C CYS A 33 32.74 33.59 -13.29
N LEU A 34 31.86 33.64 -14.30
CA LEU A 34 32.18 34.16 -15.64
C LEU A 34 32.45 35.67 -15.61
N LEU A 35 31.67 36.45 -14.86
CA LEU A 35 31.84 37.91 -14.72
C LEU A 35 33.10 38.30 -13.94
N MET A 36 33.59 37.44 -13.02
CA MET A 36 34.77 37.72 -12.20
C MET A 36 36.10 37.21 -12.81
N GLY A 37 36.11 36.72 -14.07
CA GLY A 37 37.34 36.27 -14.74
C GLY A 37 37.99 35.04 -14.09
N VAL A 38 37.20 34.23 -13.38
CA VAL A 38 37.68 33.04 -12.66
C VAL A 38 38.17 32.00 -13.67
N PRO A 39 39.32 31.33 -13.44
CA PRO A 39 39.87 30.35 -14.38
C PRO A 39 38.83 29.28 -14.76
N PRO A 40 38.69 28.92 -16.06
CA PRO A 40 37.62 28.03 -16.55
C PRO A 40 37.54 26.69 -15.82
N ALA A 41 38.68 26.16 -15.36
CA ALA A 41 38.75 24.92 -14.60
C ALA A 41 38.04 24.99 -13.24
N TYR A 42 38.13 26.13 -12.54
CA TYR A 42 37.52 26.33 -11.24
C TYR A 42 36.00 26.54 -11.35
N ALA A 43 35.55 27.33 -12.33
CA ALA A 43 34.13 27.51 -12.62
C ALA A 43 33.45 26.19 -13.01
N LYS A 44 34.15 25.34 -13.80
CA LYS A 44 33.67 24.00 -14.16
C LYS A 44 33.56 23.08 -12.95
N ALA A 45 34.53 23.10 -12.03
CA ALA A 45 34.49 22.29 -10.81
C ALA A 45 33.31 22.66 -9.88
N GLN A 46 33.04 23.96 -9.71
CA GLN A 46 31.90 24.42 -8.90
C GLN A 46 30.54 24.12 -9.56
N ALA A 47 30.45 24.22 -10.89
CA ALA A 47 29.26 23.81 -11.63
C ALA A 47 28.97 22.31 -11.45
N VAL A 48 30.00 21.46 -11.54
CA VAL A 48 29.87 20.02 -11.32
C VAL A 48 29.46 19.72 -9.87
N ALA A 49 30.04 20.40 -8.89
CA ALA A 49 29.66 20.24 -7.48
C ALA A 49 28.20 20.64 -7.20
N ALA A 50 27.74 21.77 -7.77
CA ALA A 50 26.36 22.23 -7.63
C ALA A 50 25.36 21.29 -8.33
N VAL A 51 25.73 20.76 -9.50
CA VAL A 51 24.92 19.74 -10.18
C VAL A 51 24.89 18.44 -9.38
N ALA A 52 26.01 18.01 -8.79
CA ALA A 52 26.08 16.83 -7.94
C ALA A 52 25.19 16.97 -6.69
N GLU A 53 25.20 18.13 -6.02
CA GLU A 53 24.37 18.40 -4.83
C GLU A 53 22.86 18.30 -5.12
N VAL A 54 22.43 18.68 -6.33
CA VAL A 54 21.04 18.55 -6.78
C VAL A 54 20.76 17.13 -7.32
N ALA A 55 21.73 16.50 -7.98
CA ALA A 55 21.58 15.19 -8.60
C ALA A 55 21.53 14.06 -7.56
N GLU A 56 22.32 14.11 -6.48
CA GLU A 56 22.35 13.06 -5.47
C GLU A 56 20.99 12.76 -4.83
N PRO A 57 20.21 13.73 -4.31
CA PRO A 57 18.90 13.45 -3.75
C PRO A 57 17.89 12.97 -4.81
N LEU A 58 18.02 13.42 -6.06
CA LEU A 58 17.18 12.96 -7.17
C LEU A 58 17.49 11.53 -7.57
N VAL A 59 18.77 11.18 -7.67
CA VAL A 59 19.25 9.81 -7.95
C VAL A 59 18.86 8.88 -6.81
N SER A 60 19.05 9.30 -5.55
CA SER A 60 18.64 8.52 -4.37
C SER A 60 17.13 8.27 -4.37
N LYS A 61 16.31 9.30 -4.62
CA LYS A 61 14.86 9.17 -4.71
C LYS A 61 14.44 8.24 -5.85
N ALA A 62 15.05 8.37 -7.03
CA ALA A 62 14.75 7.52 -8.18
C ALA A 62 15.11 6.05 -7.91
N VAL A 63 16.26 5.79 -7.29
CA VAL A 63 16.68 4.43 -6.90
C VAL A 63 15.71 3.84 -5.87
N ILE A 64 15.37 4.57 -4.80
CA ILE A 64 14.41 4.12 -3.78
C ILE A 64 13.04 3.87 -4.40
N GLN A 65 12.60 4.74 -5.31
CA GLN A 65 11.35 4.56 -6.05
C GLN A 65 11.37 3.29 -6.90
N SER A 66 12.46 3.00 -7.63
CA SER A 66 12.59 1.78 -8.43
C SER A 66 12.51 0.52 -7.56
N TYR A 67 13.17 0.52 -6.40
CA TYR A 67 13.06 -0.61 -5.46
C TYR A 67 11.66 -0.75 -4.88
N ALA A 68 11.06 0.33 -4.40
CA ALA A 68 9.71 0.33 -3.83
C ALA A 68 8.66 -0.11 -4.86
N ALA A 69 8.81 0.33 -6.11
CA ALA A 69 7.94 -0.02 -7.23
C ALA A 69 7.96 -1.52 -7.58
N VAL A 70 9.00 -2.25 -7.19
CA VAL A 70 9.11 -3.70 -7.37
C VAL A 70 8.70 -4.43 -6.09
N ILE A 71 9.21 -4.01 -4.95
CA ILE A 71 9.00 -4.71 -3.67
C ILE A 71 7.52 -4.68 -3.26
N ALA A 72 6.86 -3.51 -3.36
CA ALA A 72 5.47 -3.39 -2.90
C ALA A 72 4.51 -4.33 -3.67
N PRO A 73 4.54 -4.40 -5.01
CA PRO A 73 3.76 -5.39 -5.75
C PRO A 73 4.17 -6.83 -5.44
N VAL A 74 5.46 -7.15 -5.34
CA VAL A 74 5.93 -8.52 -5.07
C VAL A 74 5.42 -9.02 -3.72
N VAL A 75 5.51 -8.21 -2.66
CA VAL A 75 4.99 -8.58 -1.34
C VAL A 75 3.46 -8.69 -1.37
N THR A 76 2.78 -7.81 -2.11
CA THR A 76 1.31 -7.89 -2.31
C THR A 76 0.91 -9.21 -2.97
N ILE A 77 1.62 -9.61 -4.03
CA ILE A 77 1.39 -10.89 -4.72
C ILE A 77 1.68 -12.05 -3.78
N GLY A 78 2.73 -11.96 -2.97
CA GLY A 78 3.03 -12.92 -1.91
C GLY A 78 1.87 -13.08 -0.91
N LEU A 79 1.20 -12.00 -0.53
CA LEU A 79 0.01 -12.05 0.34
C LEU A 79 -1.20 -12.71 -0.33
N PHE A 80 -1.28 -12.71 -1.68
CA PHE A 80 -2.33 -13.44 -2.40
C PHE A 80 -2.16 -14.97 -2.38
N THR A 81 -1.07 -15.50 -1.83
CA THR A 81 -0.93 -16.94 -1.60
C THR A 81 -2.02 -17.46 -0.66
N SER A 82 -2.36 -16.72 0.41
CA SER A 82 -3.41 -17.10 1.36
C SER A 82 -4.79 -17.29 0.71
N PRO A 83 -5.36 -16.33 -0.04
CA PRO A 83 -6.62 -16.55 -0.74
C PRO A 83 -6.52 -17.66 -1.81
N LEU A 84 -5.36 -17.83 -2.46
CA LEU A 84 -5.16 -18.91 -3.42
C LEU A 84 -5.18 -20.30 -2.76
N GLU A 85 -4.54 -20.46 -1.59
CA GLU A 85 -4.60 -21.68 -0.80
C GLU A 85 -6.03 -22.04 -0.41
N VAL A 86 -6.84 -21.03 -0.05
CA VAL A 86 -8.26 -21.27 0.27
C VAL A 86 -9.05 -21.68 -0.96
N LEU A 87 -8.86 -21.01 -2.10
CA LEU A 87 -9.45 -21.42 -3.38
C LEU A 87 -9.14 -22.89 -3.70
N ILE A 88 -7.86 -23.28 -3.60
CA ILE A 88 -7.41 -24.65 -3.83
C ILE A 88 -8.04 -25.62 -2.80
N SER A 89 -8.13 -25.24 -1.53
CA SER A 89 -8.76 -26.04 -0.49
C SER A 89 -10.24 -26.30 -0.79
N ILE A 90 -11.00 -25.27 -1.20
CA ILE A 90 -12.42 -25.43 -1.56
C ILE A 90 -12.58 -26.35 -2.77
N LEU A 91 -11.74 -26.19 -3.80
CA LEU A 91 -11.76 -27.05 -4.99
C LEU A 91 -11.48 -28.51 -4.63
N ARG A 92 -10.46 -28.77 -3.81
CA ARG A 92 -10.10 -30.13 -3.38
C ARG A 92 -11.19 -30.78 -2.53
N LYS A 93 -11.74 -30.03 -1.57
CA LYS A 93 -12.77 -30.55 -0.64
C LYS A 93 -14.18 -30.56 -1.24
N ARG A 94 -14.39 -29.88 -2.36
CA ARG A 94 -15.72 -29.62 -2.96
C ARG A 94 -16.73 -29.06 -1.94
N SER A 95 -16.23 -28.26 -1.00
CA SER A 95 -17.01 -27.72 0.12
C SER A 95 -16.42 -26.40 0.58
N SER A 96 -17.30 -25.45 0.88
CA SER A 96 -16.99 -24.15 1.47
C SER A 96 -17.20 -24.12 2.99
N LEU A 97 -17.49 -25.27 3.62
CA LEU A 97 -17.75 -25.35 5.05
C LEU A 97 -16.54 -24.86 5.87
N GLY A 98 -16.79 -23.97 6.83
CA GLY A 98 -15.75 -23.40 7.69
C GLY A 98 -14.93 -22.27 7.05
N VAL A 99 -15.23 -21.87 5.82
CA VAL A 99 -14.58 -20.73 5.16
C VAL A 99 -15.51 -19.51 5.22
N ALA A 100 -14.98 -18.36 5.61
CA ALA A 100 -15.72 -17.10 5.57
C ALA A 100 -15.61 -16.45 4.18
N MET A 101 -16.73 -16.02 3.60
CA MET A 101 -16.74 -15.38 2.28
C MET A 101 -16.37 -13.89 2.31
N LEU A 102 -16.67 -13.21 3.42
CA LEU A 102 -16.54 -11.76 3.56
C LEU A 102 -15.15 -11.22 3.18
N PRO A 103 -14.02 -11.83 3.61
CA PRO A 103 -12.69 -11.35 3.24
C PRO A 103 -12.45 -11.28 1.73
N TYR A 104 -13.05 -12.19 0.95
CA TYR A 104 -12.88 -12.21 -0.51
C TYR A 104 -13.73 -11.16 -1.19
N LEU A 105 -14.94 -10.87 -0.68
CA LEU A 105 -15.79 -9.78 -1.19
C LEU A 105 -15.10 -8.43 -0.95
N THR A 106 -14.60 -8.22 0.26
CA THR A 106 -13.92 -6.98 0.61
C THR A 106 -12.58 -6.83 -0.12
N MET A 107 -11.85 -7.93 -0.32
CA MET A 107 -10.64 -7.95 -1.15
C MET A 107 -10.96 -7.58 -2.60
N GLN A 108 -12.02 -8.15 -3.19
CA GLN A 108 -12.45 -7.85 -4.56
C GLN A 108 -12.74 -6.36 -4.73
N THR A 109 -13.51 -5.78 -3.80
CA THR A 109 -13.88 -4.37 -3.83
C THR A 109 -12.67 -3.45 -3.65
N ASN A 110 -11.76 -3.78 -2.75
CA ASN A 110 -10.53 -3.01 -2.57
C ASN A 110 -9.63 -3.05 -3.80
N CYS A 111 -9.42 -4.25 -4.35
CA CYS A 111 -8.63 -4.43 -5.56
C CYS A 111 -9.25 -3.69 -6.76
N PHE A 112 -10.58 -3.71 -6.90
CA PHE A 112 -11.27 -2.96 -7.96
C PHE A 112 -11.03 -1.44 -7.84
N LEU A 113 -11.16 -0.88 -6.64
CA LEU A 113 -10.97 0.55 -6.41
C LEU A 113 -9.53 0.99 -6.72
N TRP A 114 -8.53 0.24 -6.26
CA TRP A 114 -7.13 0.52 -6.54
C TRP A 114 -6.74 0.26 -8.00
N LEU A 115 -7.32 -0.75 -8.65
CA LEU A 115 -7.15 -0.99 -10.08
C LEU A 115 -7.64 0.23 -10.87
N ARG A 116 -8.85 0.71 -10.59
CA ARG A 116 -9.44 1.88 -11.26
C ARG A 116 -8.59 3.13 -11.02
N TYR A 117 -8.18 3.37 -9.77
CA TYR A 117 -7.31 4.48 -9.41
C TYR A 117 -5.97 4.44 -10.17
N GLY A 118 -5.27 3.30 -10.12
CA GLY A 118 -3.98 3.12 -10.80
C GLY A 118 -4.07 3.26 -12.32
N LEU A 119 -5.14 2.75 -12.94
CA LEU A 119 -5.41 2.96 -14.37
C LEU A 119 -5.61 4.45 -14.69
N GLN A 120 -6.34 5.18 -13.83
CA GLN A 120 -6.63 6.60 -14.04
C GLN A 120 -5.38 7.47 -13.98
N ILE A 121 -4.41 7.15 -13.11
CA ILE A 121 -3.14 7.89 -13.01
C ILE A 121 -2.02 7.30 -13.87
N GLY A 122 -2.29 6.22 -14.61
CA GLY A 122 -1.32 5.57 -15.50
C GLY A 122 -0.20 4.82 -14.76
N ASP A 123 -0.44 4.38 -13.53
CA ASP A 123 0.56 3.77 -12.65
C ASP A 123 0.44 2.24 -12.60
N SER A 124 1.29 1.56 -13.37
CA SER A 124 1.35 0.10 -13.44
C SER A 124 1.76 -0.57 -12.14
N THR A 125 2.54 0.10 -11.29
CA THR A 125 2.90 -0.44 -9.98
C THR A 125 1.65 -0.67 -9.15
N ILE A 126 0.68 0.24 -9.22
CA ILE A 126 -0.61 0.14 -8.51
C ILE A 126 -1.57 -0.79 -9.24
N PHE A 127 -1.81 -0.60 -10.54
CA PHE A 127 -2.94 -1.27 -11.20
C PHE A 127 -2.67 -2.78 -11.44
N LEU A 128 -1.42 -3.21 -11.68
CA LEU A 128 -1.10 -4.61 -11.96
C LEU A 128 -1.39 -5.58 -10.79
N PRO A 129 -0.85 -5.38 -9.57
CA PRO A 129 -1.13 -6.28 -8.45
C PRO A 129 -2.62 -6.28 -8.09
N ASN A 130 -3.29 -5.13 -8.19
CA ASN A 130 -4.72 -5.03 -7.93
C ASN A 130 -5.58 -5.73 -8.99
N GLY A 131 -5.16 -5.70 -10.27
CA GLY A 131 -5.78 -6.53 -11.31
C GLY A 131 -5.69 -8.02 -11.01
N LEU A 132 -4.52 -8.50 -10.59
CA LEU A 132 -4.34 -9.90 -10.17
C LEU A 132 -5.22 -10.25 -8.96
N GLY A 133 -5.23 -9.40 -7.93
CA GLY A 133 -6.08 -9.58 -6.75
C GLY A 133 -7.57 -9.62 -7.08
N LEU A 134 -8.01 -8.80 -8.05
CA LEU A 134 -9.38 -8.81 -8.55
C LEU A 134 -9.73 -10.15 -9.22
N VAL A 135 -8.82 -10.72 -10.02
CA VAL A 135 -9.03 -12.05 -10.63
C VAL A 135 -9.10 -13.14 -9.57
N ILE A 136 -8.14 -13.19 -8.64
CA ILE A 136 -8.07 -14.23 -7.60
C ILE A 136 -9.32 -14.17 -6.69
N SER A 137 -9.72 -12.98 -6.24
CA SER A 137 -10.93 -12.82 -5.42
C SER A 137 -12.19 -13.25 -6.18
N SER A 138 -12.32 -12.88 -7.45
CA SER A 138 -13.46 -13.28 -8.29
C SER A 138 -13.57 -14.79 -8.42
N LEU A 139 -12.46 -15.46 -8.75
CA LEU A 139 -12.42 -16.92 -8.85
C LEU A 139 -12.77 -17.59 -7.52
N THR A 140 -12.26 -17.05 -6.42
CA THR A 140 -12.54 -17.56 -5.07
C THR A 140 -14.03 -17.44 -4.73
N ILE A 141 -14.66 -16.29 -5.02
CA ILE A 141 -16.10 -16.06 -4.80
C ILE A 141 -16.97 -17.01 -5.63
N VAL A 142 -16.63 -17.20 -6.90
CA VAL A 142 -17.35 -18.10 -7.80
C VAL A 142 -17.25 -19.54 -7.30
N VAL A 143 -16.05 -20.03 -7.06
CA VAL A 143 -15.84 -21.41 -6.58
C VAL A 143 -16.46 -21.64 -5.21
N TYR A 144 -16.31 -20.69 -4.28
CA TYR A 144 -16.96 -20.74 -2.97
C TYR A 144 -18.48 -20.91 -3.13
N THR A 145 -19.11 -20.15 -4.02
CA THR A 145 -20.55 -20.22 -4.26
C THR A 145 -20.97 -21.54 -4.91
N LEU A 146 -20.22 -22.03 -5.89
CA LEU A 146 -20.50 -23.30 -6.57
C LEU A 146 -20.35 -24.51 -5.64
N CYS A 147 -19.40 -24.46 -4.71
CA CYS A 147 -19.13 -25.52 -3.73
C CYS A 147 -19.89 -25.35 -2.40
N SER A 148 -20.73 -24.32 -2.26
CA SER A 148 -21.63 -24.17 -1.11
C SER A 148 -22.93 -24.95 -1.33
N ALA A 149 -23.56 -25.40 -0.24
CA ALA A 149 -24.86 -26.09 -0.29
C ALA A 149 -25.92 -25.40 0.59
N GLY A 150 -27.20 -25.66 0.29
CA GLY A 150 -28.35 -25.21 1.09
C GLY A 150 -28.37 -23.70 1.38
N LYS A 151 -28.60 -23.33 2.65
CA LYS A 151 -28.67 -21.94 3.12
C LYS A 151 -27.36 -21.17 2.89
N GLN A 152 -26.20 -21.83 2.98
CA GLN A 152 -24.91 -21.19 2.75
C GLN A 152 -24.76 -20.76 1.29
N ARG A 153 -25.19 -21.59 0.33
CA ARG A 153 -25.20 -21.24 -1.11
C ARG A 153 -26.11 -20.06 -1.42
N LEU A 154 -27.30 -20.03 -0.82
CA LEU A 154 -28.22 -18.92 -1.02
C LEU A 154 -27.64 -17.60 -0.47
N THR A 155 -27.02 -17.67 0.71
CA THR A 155 -26.36 -16.50 1.34
C THR A 155 -25.16 -16.04 0.52
N SER A 156 -24.34 -16.97 0.02
CA SER A 156 -23.18 -16.64 -0.80
C SER A 156 -23.58 -16.01 -2.12
N LEU A 157 -24.61 -16.56 -2.78
CA LEU A 157 -25.13 -16.01 -4.03
C LEU A 157 -25.67 -14.59 -3.84
N ARG A 158 -26.48 -14.36 -2.81
CA ARG A 158 -26.98 -13.00 -2.48
C ARG A 158 -25.84 -12.03 -2.23
N SER A 159 -24.82 -12.45 -1.48
CA SER A 159 -23.65 -11.63 -1.17
C SER A 159 -22.81 -11.33 -2.42
N ALA A 160 -22.64 -12.31 -3.30
CA ALA A 160 -21.93 -12.13 -4.58
C ALA A 160 -22.66 -11.19 -5.52
N ILE A 161 -24.00 -11.33 -5.66
CA ILE A 161 -24.82 -10.44 -6.48
C ILE A 161 -24.80 -9.02 -5.93
N PHE A 162 -24.94 -8.86 -4.61
CA PHE A 162 -24.83 -7.56 -3.97
C PHE A 162 -23.47 -6.92 -4.23
N ASN A 163 -22.37 -7.66 -4.05
CA ASN A 163 -21.03 -7.13 -4.31
C ASN A 163 -20.86 -6.75 -5.79
N ALA A 164 -21.29 -7.59 -6.73
CA ALA A 164 -21.26 -7.27 -8.15
C ALA A 164 -22.07 -6.01 -8.50
N ALA A 165 -23.24 -5.82 -7.88
CA ALA A 165 -24.04 -4.61 -8.04
C ALA A 165 -23.31 -3.37 -7.50
N VAL A 166 -22.62 -3.48 -6.36
CA VAL A 166 -21.78 -2.41 -5.81
C VAL A 166 -20.63 -2.07 -6.76
N LEU A 167 -19.92 -3.06 -7.29
CA LEU A 167 -18.83 -2.83 -8.25
C LEU A 167 -19.34 -2.18 -9.54
N ALA A 168 -20.48 -2.65 -10.07
CA ALA A 168 -21.12 -2.05 -11.23
C ALA A 168 -21.53 -0.60 -10.96
N ALA A 169 -22.14 -0.32 -9.79
CA ALA A 169 -22.52 1.03 -9.41
C ALA A 169 -21.30 1.95 -9.28
N LEU A 170 -20.22 1.49 -8.66
CA LEU A 170 -18.96 2.22 -8.58
C LEU A 170 -18.35 2.47 -9.96
N TYR A 171 -18.45 1.50 -10.88
CA TYR A 171 -17.94 1.65 -12.25
C TYR A 171 -18.74 2.68 -13.06
N PHE A 172 -20.06 2.54 -13.14
CA PHE A 172 -20.92 3.37 -14.00
C PHE A 172 -21.26 4.74 -13.40
N TYR A 173 -21.42 4.82 -12.07
CA TYR A 173 -21.90 6.01 -11.39
C TYR A 173 -20.89 6.59 -10.39
N GLY A 174 -19.76 5.92 -10.16
CA GLY A 174 -18.73 6.42 -9.26
C GLY A 174 -17.96 7.60 -9.87
N PRO A 175 -17.38 8.48 -9.02
CA PRO A 175 -16.77 9.71 -9.46
C PRO A 175 -15.57 9.46 -10.38
N THR A 176 -15.42 10.32 -11.39
CA THR A 176 -14.34 10.22 -12.39
C THR A 176 -13.08 10.97 -11.96
N ALA A 177 -13.20 12.00 -11.11
CA ALA A 177 -12.06 12.76 -10.60
C ALA A 177 -11.07 11.87 -9.83
N ILE A 178 -9.77 12.00 -10.16
CA ILE A 178 -8.67 11.24 -9.52
C ILE A 178 -8.71 11.37 -8.00
N SER A 179 -8.93 12.59 -7.50
CA SER A 179 -8.97 12.87 -6.06
C SER A 179 -10.07 12.11 -5.33
N SER A 180 -11.27 12.05 -5.92
CA SER A 180 -12.39 11.31 -5.36
C SER A 180 -12.16 9.80 -5.42
N GLN A 181 -11.60 9.28 -6.52
CA GLN A 181 -11.26 7.86 -6.63
C GLN A 181 -10.22 7.44 -5.59
N GLY A 182 -9.14 8.21 -5.45
CA GLY A 182 -8.09 7.99 -4.46
C GLY A 182 -8.63 8.03 -3.03
N LEU A 183 -9.51 8.99 -2.72
CA LEU A 183 -10.14 9.08 -1.40
C LEU A 183 -11.03 7.87 -1.09
N ILE A 184 -11.83 7.41 -2.05
CA ILE A 184 -12.69 6.23 -1.88
C ILE A 184 -11.84 4.98 -1.69
N ALA A 185 -10.80 4.76 -2.51
CA ALA A 185 -9.89 3.62 -2.38
C ALA A 185 -9.14 3.62 -1.03
N SER A 186 -8.66 4.79 -0.61
CA SER A 186 -8.01 4.99 0.69
C SER A 186 -8.95 4.68 1.85
N THR A 187 -10.16 5.23 1.80
CA THR A 187 -11.19 5.02 2.83
C THR A 187 -11.57 3.55 2.93
N ALA A 188 -11.80 2.90 1.80
CA ALA A 188 -12.07 1.47 1.76
C ALA A 188 -10.93 0.66 2.41
N SER A 189 -9.68 0.98 2.09
CA SER A 189 -8.50 0.33 2.68
C SER A 189 -8.45 0.49 4.20
N VAL A 190 -8.72 1.68 4.72
CA VAL A 190 -8.76 1.95 6.16
C VAL A 190 -9.88 1.16 6.84
N LEU A 191 -11.06 1.06 6.23
CA LEU A 191 -12.17 0.29 6.77
C LEU A 191 -11.84 -1.21 6.90
N LEU A 192 -11.01 -1.76 6.00
CA LEU A 192 -10.56 -3.16 6.10
C LEU A 192 -9.73 -3.44 7.35
N TYR A 193 -9.13 -2.43 7.95
CA TYR A 193 -8.41 -2.58 9.21
C TYR A 193 -9.31 -2.87 10.41
N GLY A 194 -10.64 -2.75 10.27
CA GLY A 194 -11.58 -3.12 11.32
C GLY A 194 -11.44 -4.57 11.79
N ALA A 195 -11.23 -5.51 10.86
CA ALA A 195 -11.01 -6.92 11.19
C ALA A 195 -9.74 -7.16 12.05
N PRO A 196 -8.54 -6.71 11.63
CA PRO A 196 -7.35 -6.84 12.47
C PRO A 196 -7.44 -6.07 13.80
N LEU A 197 -8.14 -4.92 13.86
CA LEU A 197 -8.39 -4.23 15.14
C LEU A 197 -9.25 -5.08 16.09
N ALA A 198 -10.31 -5.69 15.57
CA ALA A 198 -11.18 -6.56 16.36
C ALA A 198 -10.40 -7.79 16.88
N GLN A 199 -9.58 -8.39 16.03
CA GLN A 199 -8.71 -9.51 16.38
C GLN A 199 -7.67 -9.12 17.43
N LEU A 200 -7.03 -7.95 17.29
CA LEU A 200 -6.10 -7.41 18.27
C LEU A 200 -6.76 -7.21 19.64
N SER A 201 -7.95 -6.60 19.66
CA SER A 201 -8.76 -6.41 20.87
C SER A 201 -9.09 -7.74 21.55
N GLU A 202 -9.46 -8.75 20.75
CA GLU A 202 -9.75 -10.09 21.25
C GLU A 202 -8.51 -10.74 21.91
N VAL A 203 -7.34 -10.66 21.28
CA VAL A 203 -6.09 -11.21 21.82
C VAL A 203 -5.69 -10.50 23.12
N VAL A 204 -5.79 -9.18 23.20
CA VAL A 204 -5.51 -8.43 24.44
C VAL A 204 -6.46 -8.85 25.56
N ARG A 205 -7.75 -9.00 25.26
CA ARG A 205 -8.78 -9.42 26.23
C ARG A 205 -8.57 -10.85 26.70
N LYS A 206 -8.31 -11.78 25.77
CA LYS A 206 -8.13 -13.22 26.06
C LYS A 206 -6.74 -13.58 26.53
N ARG A 207 -5.76 -12.67 26.39
CA ARG A 207 -4.34 -12.89 26.67
C ARG A 207 -3.76 -14.09 25.90
N ASP A 208 -4.29 -14.37 24.71
CA ASP A 208 -3.92 -15.51 23.86
C ASP A 208 -3.83 -15.08 22.38
N SER A 209 -2.68 -15.29 21.77
CA SER A 209 -2.39 -14.93 20.37
C SER A 209 -2.70 -16.05 19.36
N SER A 210 -3.38 -17.12 19.77
CA SER A 210 -3.66 -18.28 18.90
C SER A 210 -4.43 -17.97 17.63
N SER A 211 -5.26 -16.92 17.65
CA SER A 211 -6.01 -16.44 16.49
C SER A 211 -5.19 -15.58 15.54
N MET A 212 -4.03 -15.04 15.95
CA MET A 212 -3.19 -14.09 15.21
C MET A 212 -1.95 -14.76 14.60
N PRO A 213 -1.96 -15.14 13.31
CA PRO A 213 -0.80 -15.74 12.67
C PRO A 213 0.32 -14.72 12.45
N PHE A 214 1.41 -14.82 13.24
CA PHE A 214 2.56 -13.91 13.18
C PHE A 214 3.10 -13.68 11.75
N THR A 215 3.30 -14.76 10.98
CA THR A 215 3.84 -14.69 9.63
C THR A 215 2.98 -13.82 8.71
N GLN A 216 1.66 -13.94 8.79
CA GLN A 216 0.74 -13.15 7.96
C GLN A 216 0.80 -11.66 8.35
N ILE A 217 0.86 -11.36 9.64
CA ILE A 217 0.98 -9.99 10.14
C ILE A 217 2.31 -9.37 9.70
N PHE A 218 3.40 -10.15 9.73
CA PHE A 218 4.72 -9.70 9.31
C PHE A 218 4.74 -9.33 7.82
N PHE A 219 4.19 -10.18 6.95
CA PHE A 219 4.10 -9.85 5.53
C PHE A 219 3.13 -8.69 5.26
N ALA A 220 2.05 -8.54 6.04
CA ALA A 220 1.16 -7.38 5.97
C ALA A 220 1.88 -6.08 6.37
N PHE A 221 2.72 -6.12 7.40
CA PHE A 221 3.58 -5.01 7.80
C PHE A 221 4.55 -4.61 6.69
N LEU A 222 5.28 -5.58 6.10
CA LEU A 222 6.19 -5.32 4.98
C LEU A 222 5.46 -4.74 3.77
N CYS A 223 4.27 -5.26 3.47
CA CYS A 223 3.45 -4.77 2.37
C CYS A 223 3.08 -3.30 2.58
N ALA A 224 2.44 -2.98 3.71
CA ALA A 224 2.01 -1.63 4.04
C ALA A 224 3.19 -0.65 4.14
N ALA A 225 4.32 -1.08 4.72
CA ALA A 225 5.54 -0.26 4.80
C ALA A 225 6.10 0.04 3.40
N SER A 226 6.15 -0.97 2.52
CA SER A 226 6.63 -0.80 1.15
C SER A 226 5.74 0.14 0.34
N TRP A 227 4.41 0.03 0.48
CA TRP A 227 3.47 0.95 -0.16
C TRP A 227 3.54 2.36 0.41
N THR A 228 3.80 2.52 1.72
CA THR A 228 4.03 3.83 2.33
C THR A 228 5.27 4.50 1.73
N VAL A 229 6.39 3.77 1.65
CA VAL A 229 7.63 4.26 1.02
C VAL A 229 7.39 4.59 -0.45
N TYR A 230 6.68 3.72 -1.17
CA TYR A 230 6.31 3.97 -2.57
C TYR A 230 5.52 5.26 -2.73
N GLY A 231 4.44 5.43 -1.95
CA GLY A 231 3.61 6.62 -1.96
C GLY A 231 4.40 7.90 -1.66
N LEU A 232 5.33 7.84 -0.69
CA LEU A 232 6.23 8.96 -0.39
C LEU A 232 7.15 9.31 -1.58
N CYS A 233 7.61 8.30 -2.32
CA CYS A 233 8.46 8.51 -3.50
C CYS A 233 7.67 9.19 -4.63
N VAL A 234 6.46 8.70 -4.94
CA VAL A 234 5.64 9.28 -6.02
C VAL A 234 4.87 10.54 -5.58
N GLY A 235 4.88 10.87 -4.29
CA GLY A 235 4.18 12.03 -3.73
C GLY A 235 2.66 11.87 -3.71
N ASP A 236 2.17 10.63 -3.59
CA ASP A 236 0.74 10.30 -3.64
C ASP A 236 0.15 10.15 -2.23
N PRO A 237 -0.60 11.15 -1.71
CA PRO A 237 -1.19 11.09 -0.38
C PRO A 237 -2.24 9.98 -0.22
N TYR A 238 -2.92 9.60 -1.31
CA TYR A 238 -3.93 8.53 -1.28
C TYR A 238 -3.28 7.17 -1.05
N VAL A 239 -2.06 6.96 -1.53
CA VAL A 239 -1.28 5.75 -1.21
C VAL A 239 -0.66 5.86 0.18
N ILE A 240 -0.09 7.01 0.54
CA ILE A 240 0.66 7.20 1.79
C ILE A 240 -0.23 6.95 3.03
N VAL A 241 -1.38 7.63 3.11
CA VAL A 241 -2.19 7.69 4.32
C VAL A 241 -2.71 6.31 4.78
N PRO A 242 -3.46 5.54 3.95
CA PRO A 242 -3.98 4.24 4.39
C PRO A 242 -2.85 3.27 4.71
N ASN A 243 -1.79 3.25 3.92
CA ASN A 243 -0.67 2.33 4.15
C ASN A 243 0.12 2.69 5.41
N SER A 244 0.28 3.97 5.74
CA SER A 244 0.93 4.40 6.99
C SER A 244 0.14 3.92 8.21
N ILE A 245 -1.20 4.04 8.16
CA ILE A 245 -2.09 3.50 9.20
C ILE A 245 -1.93 1.98 9.29
N GLY A 246 -1.91 1.28 8.15
CA GLY A 246 -1.69 -0.16 8.08
C GLY A 246 -0.34 -0.60 8.66
N THR A 247 0.74 0.15 8.38
CA THR A 247 2.08 -0.11 8.91
C THR A 247 2.09 0.00 10.43
N VAL A 248 1.56 1.10 10.99
CA VAL A 248 1.51 1.32 12.45
C VAL A 248 0.68 0.22 13.10
N LEU A 249 -0.49 -0.08 12.54
CA LEU A 249 -1.37 -1.10 13.06
C LEU A 249 -0.73 -2.50 13.03
N ALA A 250 -0.14 -2.90 11.91
CA ALA A 250 0.53 -4.21 11.78
C ALA A 250 1.73 -4.31 12.72
N PHE A 251 2.46 -3.21 12.94
CA PHE A 251 3.53 -3.15 13.92
C PHE A 251 3.03 -3.39 15.35
N ILE A 252 1.92 -2.74 15.74
CA ILE A 252 1.26 -2.98 17.04
C ILE A 252 0.85 -4.45 17.16
N GLN A 253 0.26 -5.03 16.11
CA GLN A 253 -0.11 -6.44 16.08
C GLN A 253 1.09 -7.37 16.28
N LEU A 254 2.25 -7.09 15.67
CA LEU A 254 3.48 -7.87 15.87
C LEU A 254 3.96 -7.83 17.32
N ILE A 255 3.93 -6.65 17.95
CA ILE A 255 4.28 -6.50 19.37
C ILE A 255 3.34 -7.34 20.23
N VAL A 256 2.03 -7.16 20.07
CA VAL A 256 1.03 -7.86 20.87
C VAL A 256 1.07 -9.38 20.66
N CYS A 257 1.27 -9.83 19.42
CA CYS A 257 1.42 -11.24 19.09
C CYS A 257 2.63 -11.88 19.80
N ASN A 258 3.73 -11.15 19.96
CA ASN A 258 4.92 -11.62 20.67
C ASN A 258 4.80 -11.54 22.20
N MET A 259 4.02 -10.59 22.72
CA MET A 259 3.79 -10.45 24.16
C MET A 259 2.93 -11.58 24.74
N PHE A 260 1.90 -12.02 24.01
CA PHE A 260 1.02 -13.09 24.47
C PHE A 260 1.46 -14.44 23.91
N LYS A 261 1.83 -15.37 24.81
CA LYS A 261 2.15 -16.74 24.41
C LYS A 261 0.92 -17.40 23.83
N ARG A 262 1.11 -18.14 22.74
CA ARG A 262 0.09 -19.03 22.19
C ARG A 262 -0.26 -20.06 23.26
N SER A 263 -1.51 -20.09 23.70
CA SER A 263 -1.92 -21.08 24.69
C SER A 263 -1.73 -22.48 24.11
N LYS A 264 -0.85 -23.29 24.71
CA LYS A 264 -0.76 -24.72 24.41
C LYS A 264 -1.88 -25.42 25.20
N GLY A 265 -3.09 -25.51 24.63
CA GLY A 265 -4.18 -26.27 25.25
C GLY A 265 -5.40 -26.35 24.35
N GLY A 266 -5.97 -27.52 24.03
CA GLY A 266 -5.63 -28.88 24.41
C GLY A 266 -6.21 -29.85 23.37
N SER A 267 -5.82 -31.12 23.44
CA SER A 267 -6.45 -32.20 22.69
C SER A 267 -7.96 -32.16 22.92
N TYR A 268 -8.71 -31.66 21.94
CA TYR A 268 -10.16 -31.82 21.91
C TYR A 268 -10.44 -33.27 21.58
N THR A 269 -10.47 -34.14 22.58
CA THR A 269 -11.24 -35.38 22.50
C THR A 269 -12.70 -34.98 22.34
N PHE A 270 -13.21 -35.09 21.11
CA PHE A 270 -14.64 -35.06 20.85
C PHE A 270 -15.27 -36.30 21.49
N GLU A 271 -15.75 -36.18 22.73
CA GLU A 271 -16.80 -37.07 23.22
C GLU A 271 -18.11 -36.67 22.55
N TYR A 272 -18.62 -37.53 21.68
CA TYR A 272 -20.00 -37.49 21.23
C TYR A 272 -20.91 -37.83 22.42
N LYS A 273 -21.79 -36.90 22.78
CA LYS A 273 -23.08 -37.19 23.42
C LYS A 273 -24.19 -36.56 22.61
#